data_AF-A0A9X0WFG3-F1
#
_entry.id   AF-A0A9X0WFG3-F1
#
_cell.length_a   1.000
_cell.length_b   1.000
_cell.length_c   1.000
_cell.angle_alpha   90.00
_cell.angle_beta   90.00
_cell.angle_gamma   90.00
#
_symmetry.space_group_name_H-M   'P 1'
#
loop_
_entity.id
_entity.type
_entity.pdbx_description
1 polymer ?
#
loop_
_entity_poly.entity_id
_entity_poly.type
_entity_poly.pdbx_seq_one_letter_code
_entity_poly.pdbx_strand_id
1 'polypeptide(L)'
;MAESNPDEKAALGADPRRGSQNGLAERYCPAPSRSSQCARLLRYLQHKGRADTRDIRSALAIMSPAARVYDLRHRHGHDITSVRDRITGIATYVLMVGGRSNA
;
A
#
# COMPACT_ATOMS: atom_id res chain seq x y z
N MET A 1 20.23 -71.58 -5.23
CA MET A 1 18.86 -72.13 -5.05
C MET A 1 18.15 -71.13 -4.16
N ALA A 2 17.53 -70.11 -4.74
CA ALA A 2 16.14 -70.10 -5.21
C ALA A 2 15.16 -70.21 -4.03
N GLU A 3 14.69 -69.06 -3.54
CA GLU A 3 13.27 -68.82 -3.32
C GLU A 3 13.01 -67.30 -3.40
N SER A 4 12.24 -66.93 -4.41
CA SER A 4 11.74 -65.58 -4.66
C SER A 4 10.37 -65.41 -4.01
N ASN A 5 9.94 -64.14 -3.97
CA ASN A 5 8.57 -63.61 -4.04
C ASN A 5 7.90 -63.10 -2.73
N PRO A 6 6.95 -62.14 -2.82
CA PRO A 6 7.09 -60.80 -3.42
C PRO A 6 6.11 -59.79 -2.76
N ASP A 7 6.43 -59.05 -1.71
CA ASP A 7 5.42 -58.09 -1.22
C ASP A 7 6.02 -56.93 -0.42
N GLU A 8 6.47 -55.90 -1.13
CA GLU A 8 6.30 -54.55 -0.59
C GLU A 8 5.97 -53.57 -1.71
N LYS A 9 4.67 -53.54 -1.99
CA LYS A 9 3.86 -52.37 -2.33
C LYS A 9 4.39 -51.40 -3.38
N ALA A 10 3.93 -51.69 -4.59
CA ALA A 10 2.98 -50.84 -5.31
C ALA A 10 3.26 -49.33 -5.28
N ALA A 11 4.12 -48.96 -6.23
CA ALA A 11 3.95 -47.76 -7.02
C ALA A 11 2.49 -47.51 -7.47
N LEU A 12 2.17 -46.22 -7.60
CA LEU A 12 1.22 -45.65 -8.57
C LEU A 12 -0.26 -46.06 -8.43
N GLY A 13 -0.90 -45.52 -7.39
CA GLY A 13 -2.32 -45.17 -7.42
C GLY A 13 -2.47 -43.65 -7.52
N ALA A 14 -2.47 -43.10 -8.74
CA ALA A 14 -2.84 -41.71 -8.98
C ALA A 14 -4.33 -41.55 -8.67
N ASP A 15 -4.64 -41.04 -7.47
CA ASP A 15 -6.00 -40.73 -7.07
C ASP A 15 -6.52 -39.54 -7.93
N PRO A 16 -7.59 -39.72 -8.73
CA PRO A 16 -8.09 -38.70 -9.65
C PRO A 16 -8.93 -37.62 -8.95
N ARG A 17 -8.88 -37.52 -7.62
CA ARG A 17 -9.51 -36.42 -6.85
C ARG A 17 -8.79 -35.07 -7.01
N ARG A 18 -8.07 -34.89 -8.12
CA ARG A 18 -7.52 -33.61 -8.57
C ARG A 18 -8.53 -32.85 -9.43
N GLY A 19 -9.72 -32.64 -8.89
CA GLY A 19 -10.63 -31.54 -9.27
C GLY A 19 -10.69 -30.62 -8.04
N SER A 20 -10.52 -29.31 -8.10
CA SER A 20 -10.85 -28.31 -9.10
C SER A 20 -9.98 -27.10 -8.76
N GLN A 21 -9.15 -26.56 -9.63
CA GLN A 21 -9.49 -25.38 -10.44
C GLN A 21 -10.54 -24.41 -9.81
N ASN A 22 -10.33 -23.98 -8.56
CA ASN A 22 -10.84 -22.69 -8.10
C ASN A 22 -9.77 -21.63 -8.44
N GLY A 23 -9.72 -21.02 -9.62
CA GLY A 23 -10.84 -20.61 -10.47
C GLY A 23 -11.20 -19.13 -10.26
N LEU A 24 -10.66 -18.49 -9.22
CA LEU A 24 -10.67 -17.03 -9.03
C LEU A 24 -9.40 -16.62 -8.29
N ALA A 25 -8.27 -16.50 -9.01
CA ALA A 25 -7.36 -15.39 -8.72
C ALA A 25 -8.09 -14.11 -9.18
N GLU A 26 -9.23 -13.80 -8.54
CA GLU A 26 -9.77 -12.47 -8.53
C GLU A 26 -8.61 -11.57 -8.17
N ARG A 27 -8.33 -10.63 -9.06
CA ARG A 27 -7.16 -9.76 -9.03
C ARG A 27 -7.14 -9.05 -7.69
N TYR A 28 -6.50 -9.64 -6.69
CA TYR A 28 -6.25 -9.00 -5.41
C TYR A 28 -5.21 -7.93 -5.72
N CYS A 29 -5.70 -6.73 -6.04
CA CYS A 29 -4.85 -5.55 -6.07
C CYS A 29 -4.52 -5.26 -4.60
N PRO A 30 -3.30 -5.56 -4.12
CA PRO A 30 -2.96 -5.28 -2.74
C PRO A 30 -3.18 -3.80 -2.48
N ALA A 31 -3.79 -3.48 -1.33
CA ALA A 31 -3.94 -2.10 -0.91
C ALA A 31 -2.56 -1.40 -1.00
N PRO A 32 -2.47 -0.16 -1.52
CA PRO A 32 -1.20 0.51 -1.71
C PRO A 32 -0.45 0.56 -0.38
N SER A 33 0.79 0.05 -0.37
CA SER A 33 1.64 0.03 0.82
C SER A 33 1.80 1.43 1.42
N ARG A 34 2.09 1.52 2.72
CA ARG A 34 2.33 2.79 3.42
C ARG A 34 3.30 3.69 2.66
N SER A 35 4.43 3.15 2.22
CA SER A 35 5.46 3.89 1.48
C SER A 35 4.94 4.38 0.12
N SER A 36 4.16 3.55 -0.60
CA SER A 36 3.56 3.96 -1.87
C SER A 36 2.52 5.09 -1.70
N GLN A 37 1.74 5.06 -0.62
CA GLN A 37 0.80 6.14 -0.29
C GLN A 37 1.54 7.45 0.02
N CYS A 38 2.63 7.39 0.79
CA CYS A 38 3.47 8.56 1.06
C CYS A 38 4.09 9.14 -0.22
N ALA A 39 4.65 8.29 -1.08
CA ALA A 39 5.24 8.72 -2.35
C ALA A 39 4.20 9.38 -3.28
N ARG A 40 3.00 8.79 -3.39
CA ARG A 40 1.89 9.36 -4.17
C ARG A 40 1.44 10.71 -3.61
N LEU A 41 1.31 10.82 -2.29
CA LEU A 41 0.94 12.07 -1.63
C LEU A 41 1.98 13.16 -1.86
N LEU A 42 3.26 12.85 -1.68
CA LEU A 42 4.35 13.79 -1.93
C LEU A 42 4.33 14.28 -3.38
N ARG A 43 4.25 13.36 -4.35
CA ARG A 43 4.18 13.72 -5.78
C ARG A 43 2.97 14.58 -6.09
N TYR A 44 1.82 14.28 -5.48
CA TYR A 44 0.61 15.08 -5.64
C TYR A 44 0.78 16.50 -5.09
N LEU A 45 1.40 16.65 -3.92
CA LEU A 45 1.71 17.96 -3.33
C LEU A 45 2.77 18.71 -4.12
N GLN A 46 3.79 18.04 -4.67
CA GLN A 46 4.77 18.66 -5.57
C GLN A 46 4.11 19.21 -6.84
N HIS A 47 3.11 18.51 -7.37
CA HIS A 47 2.41 18.92 -8.58
C HIS A 47 1.41 20.06 -8.34
N LYS A 48 0.61 19.98 -7.26
CA LYS A 48 -0.43 20.98 -6.96
C LYS A 48 0.04 22.15 -6.08
N GLY A 49 1.16 22.01 -5.38
CA GLY A 49 1.65 22.93 -4.34
C GLY A 49 0.86 22.85 -3.03
N ARG A 50 -0.47 22.70 -3.11
CA ARG A 50 -1.38 22.55 -1.96
C ARG A 50 -2.48 21.53 -2.24
N ALA A 51 -2.93 20.85 -1.20
CA ALA A 51 -4.11 19.99 -1.26
C ALA A 51 -4.78 19.88 0.10
N ASP A 52 -6.12 19.83 0.10
CA ASP A 52 -6.87 19.58 1.33
C ASP A 52 -7.13 18.08 1.57
N THR A 53 -7.65 17.79 2.76
CA THR A 53 -7.92 16.41 3.19
C THR A 53 -8.94 15.70 2.31
N ARG A 54 -9.92 16.43 1.76
CA ARG A 54 -10.98 15.88 0.90
C ARG A 54 -10.41 15.56 -0.48
N ASP A 55 -9.63 16.47 -1.04
CA ASP A 55 -8.90 16.31 -2.29
C ASP A 55 -7.97 15.10 -2.24
N ILE A 56 -7.22 14.94 -1.15
CA ILE A 56 -6.29 13.81 -1.00
C ILE A 56 -7.04 12.48 -0.91
N ARG A 57 -8.14 12.41 -0.14
CA ARG A 57 -8.96 11.20 -0.05
C ARG A 57 -9.56 10.84 -1.41
N SER A 58 -10.11 11.81 -2.12
CA SER A 58 -10.77 11.61 -3.41
C SER A 58 -9.76 11.23 -4.50
N ALA A 59 -8.63 11.94 -4.60
CA ALA A 59 -7.67 11.74 -5.68
C ALA A 59 -6.74 10.53 -5.46
N LEU A 60 -6.33 10.27 -4.21
CA LEU A 60 -5.30 9.26 -3.90
C LEU A 60 -5.85 8.02 -3.18
N ALA A 61 -7.14 8.00 -2.82
CA ALA A 61 -7.76 6.95 -2.02
C ALA A 61 -7.05 6.68 -0.67
N ILE A 62 -6.43 7.71 -0.09
CA ILE A 62 -5.74 7.63 1.21
C ILE A 62 -6.73 8.00 2.31
N MET A 63 -7.17 7.02 3.11
CA MET A 63 -8.16 7.24 4.17
C MET A 63 -7.66 8.14 5.31
N SER A 64 -6.36 8.10 5.61
CA SER A 64 -5.75 8.90 6.68
C SER A 64 -4.61 9.78 6.17
N PRO A 65 -4.91 10.91 5.49
CA PRO A 65 -3.90 11.83 4.96
C PRO A 65 -2.96 12.34 6.04
N ALA A 66 -3.49 12.69 7.22
CA ALA A 66 -2.71 13.21 8.34
C ALA A 66 -1.59 12.25 8.79
N ALA A 67 -1.86 10.94 8.83
CA ALA A 67 -0.84 9.95 9.18
C ALA A 67 0.28 9.86 8.13
N ARG A 68 -0.05 10.03 6.85
CA ARG A 68 0.94 10.03 5.76
C ARG A 68 1.75 11.33 5.73
N VAL A 69 1.13 12.47 6.03
CA VAL A 69 1.84 13.74 6.22
C VAL A 69 2.79 13.66 7.41
N TYR A 70 2.37 13.05 8.53
CA TYR A 70 3.23 12.79 9.67
C TYR A 70 4.46 11.95 9.27
N ASP A 71 4.27 10.88 8.50
CA ASP A 71 5.38 10.08 7.98
C ASP A 71 6.32 10.89 7.09
N LEU A 72 5.77 11.68 6.17
CA LEU A 72 6.56 12.53 5.26
C LEU A 72 7.40 13.56 6.03
N ARG A 73 6.86 14.14 7.11
CA ARG A 73 7.60 15.08 7.97
C ARG A 73 8.69 14.39 8.77
N HIS A 74 8.32 13.38 9.56
CA HIS A 74 9.20 12.85 10.60
C HIS A 74 10.11 11.72 10.13
N ARG A 75 9.71 10.94 9.11
CA ARG A 75 10.51 9.83 8.58
C ARG A 75 11.30 10.20 7.33
N HIS A 76 10.76 11.12 6.52
CA HIS A 76 11.34 11.48 5.23
C HIS A 76 11.87 12.92 5.17
N GLY A 77 11.70 13.71 6.24
CA GLY A 77 12.29 15.05 6.35
C GLY A 77 11.67 16.10 5.42
N HIS A 78 10.44 15.88 4.93
CA HIS A 78 9.77 16.85 4.07
C HIS A 78 9.12 17.97 4.89
N ASP A 79 9.39 19.22 4.48
CA ASP A 79 8.71 20.39 5.05
C ASP A 79 7.31 20.55 4.43
N ILE A 80 6.31 20.09 5.17
CA ILE A 80 4.90 20.21 4.80
C ILE A 80 4.22 21.00 5.91
N THR A 81 3.60 22.13 5.60
CA THR A 81 2.77 22.88 6.55
C THR A 81 1.31 22.41 6.48
N SER A 82 0.61 22.40 7.61
CA SER A 82 -0.81 22.05 7.69
C SER A 82 -1.59 23.20 8.31
N VAL A 83 -2.54 23.75 7.56
CA VAL A 83 -3.45 24.81 8.02
C VAL A 83 -4.83 24.19 8.18
N ARG A 84 -5.45 24.38 9.34
CA ARG A 84 -6.82 23.92 9.58
C ARG A 84 -7.77 25.11 9.48
N ASP A 85 -8.74 25.00 8.59
CA ASP A 85 -9.84 25.93 8.52
C ASP A 85 -10.71 25.78 9.77
N ARG A 86 -10.98 26.89 10.46
CA ARG A 86 -11.77 26.91 11.70
C ARG A 86 -13.28 26.81 11.44
N ILE A 87 -13.73 27.18 10.25
CA ILE A 87 -15.15 27.15 9.88
C ILE A 87 -15.53 25.75 9.41
N THR A 88 -14.78 25.23 8.43
CA THR A 88 -15.08 23.92 7.83
C THR A 88 -14.43 22.75 8.59
N GLY A 89 -13.43 23.03 9.44
CA GLY A 89 -12.66 22.01 10.14
C GLY A 89 -11.68 21.24 9.24
N ILE A 90 -11.63 21.53 7.94
CA ILE A 90 -10.82 20.83 6.94
C ILE A 90 -9.35 21.25 7.08
N ALA A 91 -8.45 20.26 7.05
CA ALA A 91 -7.02 20.52 7.01
C ALA A 91 -6.52 20.58 5.56
N THR A 92 -5.72 21.61 5.28
CA THR A 92 -5.01 21.87 4.03
C THR A 92 -3.52 21.70 4.24
N TYR A 93 -2.87 20.97 3.35
CA TYR A 93 -1.45 20.67 3.38
C TYR A 93 -0.74 21.38 2.25
N VAL A 94 0.38 22.02 2.56
CA VAL A 94 1.20 22.80 1.61
C VAL A 94 2.62 22.30 1.68
N LEU A 95 3.20 21.92 0.55
CA LEU A 95 4.61 21.55 0.46
C LEU A 95 5.45 22.81 0.32
N MET A 96 6.37 23.01 1.27
CA MET A 96 7.25 24.18 1.27
C MET A 96 8.50 23.87 0.47
N VAL A 97 8.46 24.15 -0.84
CA VAL A 97 9.62 23.95 -1.74
C VAL A 97 10.56 25.15 -1.58
N GLY A 98 11.43 25.12 -0.57
CA GLY A 98 12.42 26.20 -0.35
C GLY A 98 12.98 26.35 1.06
N GLY A 99 12.37 25.72 2.06
CA GLY A 99 12.92 25.68 3.41
C GLY A 99 13.84 24.48 3.58
N ARG A 100 15.15 24.64 3.36
CA ARG A 100 16.11 23.71 3.97
C ARG A 100 15.96 23.86 5.47
N SER A 101 15.27 22.93 6.12
CA SER A 101 15.33 22.75 7.56
C SER A 101 16.78 22.37 7.91
N ASN A 102 17.58 23.38 8.27
CA ASN A 102 18.86 23.18 8.92
C ASN A 102 18.61 22.74 10.37
N ALA A 103 19.44 21.79 10.80
CA ALA A 103 19.66 21.27 12.16
C ALA A 103 18.69 20.19 12.65
#